data_AF-A0A925MFT0-F1
#
_entry.id   AF-A0A925MFT0-F1
#
_cell.length_a   1.000
_cell.length_b   1.000
_cell.length_c   1.000
_cell.angle_alpha   90.00
_cell.angle_beta   90.00
_cell.angle_gamma   90.00
#
_symmetry.space_group_name_H-M   'P 1'
#
loop_
_entity.id
_entity.type
_entity.pdbx_description
1 polymer ?
#
loop_
_entity_poly.entity_id
_entity_poly.type
_entity_poly.pdbx_seq_one_letter_code
_entity_poly.pdbx_strand_id
1 'polypeptide(L)'
;VPAGDGSGASSPARHTLEVTSFDPRSGCEALINDARHAAFARTLMARPVGRWYEVAELCQTASVAQPATLPFELGLFVTWLEHPYPDPGLAAVVFFSQRTGWSSVVLCGRVR
;
A
#
# COMPACT_ATOMS: atom_id res chain seq x y z
N VAL A 1 5.38 -18.96 -63.49
CA VAL A 1 5.34 -17.47 -63.42
C VAL A 1 4.03 -17.03 -64.07
N PRO A 2 3.24 -16.09 -63.50
CA PRO A 2 3.39 -15.26 -62.28
C PRO A 2 2.51 -15.77 -61.10
N ALA A 3 2.82 -15.52 -59.82
CA ALA A 3 2.73 -14.29 -58.99
C ALA A 3 1.28 -13.90 -58.61
N GLY A 4 0.91 -13.60 -57.36
CA GLY A 4 1.69 -13.37 -56.15
C GLY A 4 0.82 -13.29 -54.90
N ASP A 5 1.51 -13.21 -53.77
CA ASP A 5 1.03 -13.26 -52.40
C ASP A 5 0.11 -12.09 -52.02
N GLY A 6 -1.05 -12.42 -51.42
CA GLY A 6 -1.91 -11.48 -50.72
C GLY A 6 -1.73 -11.63 -49.21
N SER A 7 -0.72 -10.93 -48.67
CA SER A 7 -0.46 -10.78 -47.24
C SER A 7 -1.69 -10.27 -46.49
N GLY A 8 -2.33 -11.16 -45.72
CA GLY A 8 -3.21 -10.76 -44.62
C GLY A 8 -2.33 -10.30 -43.46
N ALA A 9 -1.95 -9.02 -43.47
CA ALA A 9 -1.23 -8.40 -42.36
C ALA A 9 -2.12 -8.46 -41.11
N SER A 10 -1.83 -9.43 -40.23
CA SER A 10 -2.40 -9.50 -38.90
C SER A 10 -1.89 -8.27 -38.14
N SER A 11 -2.80 -7.31 -37.94
CA SER A 11 -2.54 -6.09 -37.19
C SER A 11 -2.04 -6.50 -35.79
N PRO A 12 -0.86 -6.05 -35.33
CA PRO A 12 -0.41 -6.39 -33.99
C PRO A 12 -1.41 -5.81 -33.01
N ALA A 13 -2.04 -6.71 -32.23
CA ALA A 13 -2.89 -6.33 -31.13
C ALA A 13 -2.16 -5.26 -30.32
N ARG A 14 -2.70 -4.04 -30.31
CA ARG A 14 -2.25 -3.00 -29.40
C ARG A 14 -2.52 -3.58 -28.02
N HIS A 15 -1.47 -4.10 -27.39
CA HIS A 15 -1.45 -4.31 -25.96
C HIS A 15 -1.61 -2.92 -25.37
N THR A 16 -2.87 -2.52 -25.15
CA THR A 16 -3.19 -1.42 -24.27
C THR A 16 -2.61 -1.86 -22.94
N LEU A 17 -1.41 -1.35 -22.63
CA LEU A 17 -0.88 -1.39 -21.30
C LEU A 17 -1.93 -0.65 -20.47
N GLU A 18 -2.81 -1.40 -19.80
CA GLU A 18 -3.60 -0.87 -18.71
C GLU A 18 -2.58 -0.41 -17.67
N VAL A 19 -2.20 0.86 -17.79
CA VAL A 19 -1.59 1.61 -16.71
C VAL A 19 -2.68 1.73 -15.67
N THR A 20 -2.90 0.65 -14.92
CA THR A 20 -3.56 0.72 -13.63
C THR A 20 -2.66 1.63 -12.82
N SER A 21 -3.10 2.88 -12.65
CA SER A 21 -2.31 3.88 -11.95
C SER A 21 -2.04 3.36 -10.55
N PHE A 22 -0.79 2.94 -10.33
CA PHE A 22 -0.34 2.43 -9.07
C PHE A 22 -0.33 3.59 -8.06
N ASP A 23 -1.32 3.64 -7.17
CA ASP A 23 -1.37 4.63 -6.09
C ASP A 23 -1.11 3.97 -4.72
N PRO A 24 0.16 3.91 -4.27
CA PRO A 24 0.50 3.32 -2.98
C PRO A 24 -0.08 4.11 -1.80
N ARG A 25 -0.42 5.40 -2.00
CA ARG A 25 -1.04 6.22 -0.96
C ARG A 25 -2.42 5.67 -0.60
N SER A 26 -3.24 5.37 -1.61
CA SER A 26 -4.58 4.79 -1.42
C SER A 26 -4.55 3.49 -0.62
N GLY A 27 -3.56 2.62 -0.89
CA GLY A 27 -3.38 1.37 -0.15
C GLY A 27 -2.97 1.57 1.30
N CYS A 28 -2.06 2.51 1.56
CA CYS A 28 -1.65 2.87 2.92
C CYS A 28 -2.82 3.46 3.73
N GLU A 29 -3.61 4.32 3.09
CA GLU A 29 -4.81 4.91 3.71
C GLU A 29 -5.85 3.83 4.03
N ALA A 30 -6.09 2.90 3.11
CA ALA A 30 -7.02 1.80 3.31
C ALA A 30 -6.61 0.89 4.50
N LEU A 31 -5.32 0.64 4.72
CA LEU A 31 -4.85 -0.15 5.87
C LEU A 31 -5.19 0.47 7.22
N ILE A 32 -5.35 1.79 7.27
CA ILE A 32 -5.58 2.54 8.52
C ILE A 32 -7.06 2.89 8.69
N ASN A 33 -7.73 3.31 7.62
CA ASN A 33 -9.07 3.90 7.69
C ASN A 33 -10.20 2.93 7.30
N ASP A 34 -9.92 1.84 6.57
CA ASP A 34 -10.95 0.87 6.18
C ASP A 34 -11.28 -0.06 7.37
N ALA A 35 -12.57 -0.18 7.69
CA ALA A 35 -13.07 -1.07 8.74
C ALA A 35 -12.64 -2.54 8.51
N ARG A 36 -12.49 -2.98 7.25
CA ARG A 36 -12.00 -4.32 6.91
C ARG A 36 -10.56 -4.56 7.36
N HIS A 37 -9.79 -3.50 7.54
CA HIS A 37 -8.40 -3.53 8.01
C HIS A 37 -8.25 -3.06 9.46
N ALA A 38 -9.33 -2.93 10.23
CA ALA A 38 -9.27 -2.46 11.62
C ALA A 38 -8.34 -3.30 12.52
N ALA A 39 -8.17 -4.60 12.21
CA ALA A 39 -7.19 -5.44 12.90
C ALA A 39 -5.73 -5.03 12.63
N PHE A 40 -5.42 -4.51 11.45
CA PHE A 40 -4.08 -3.98 11.11
C PHE A 40 -3.74 -2.79 12.00
N ALA A 41 -4.60 -1.76 12.02
CA ALA A 41 -4.38 -0.56 12.82
C ALA A 41 -4.24 -0.88 14.33
N ARG A 42 -5.11 -1.76 14.87
CA ARG A 42 -4.99 -2.22 16.26
C ARG A 42 -3.67 -2.94 16.55
N THR A 43 -3.26 -3.84 15.64
CA THR A 43 -2.00 -4.59 15.78
C THR A 43 -0.80 -3.66 15.75
N LEU A 44 -0.79 -2.67 14.84
CA LEU A 44 0.25 -1.64 14.76
C LEU A 44 0.31 -0.81 16.04
N MET A 45 -0.84 -0.31 16.52
CA MET A 45 -0.90 0.57 17.70
C MET A 45 -0.58 -0.15 19.02
N ALA A 46 -0.63 -1.49 19.05
CA ALA A 46 -0.16 -2.30 20.17
C ALA A 46 1.37 -2.47 20.21
N ARG A 47 2.08 -2.10 19.14
CA ARG A 47 3.54 -2.12 19.09
C ARG A 47 4.14 -0.87 19.74
N PRO A 48 5.41 -0.93 20.20
CA PRO A 48 6.15 0.25 20.64
C PRO A 48 6.13 1.39 19.62
N VAL A 49 5.87 2.61 20.12
CA VAL A 49 5.93 3.87 19.35
C VAL A 49 7.28 4.01 18.65
N GLY A 50 7.27 4.48 17.41
CA GLY A 50 8.48 4.83 16.65
C GLY A 50 9.31 3.63 16.16
N ARG A 51 8.90 2.40 16.47
CA ARG A 51 9.54 1.20 15.92
C ARG A 51 8.95 0.88 14.55
N TRP A 52 9.82 0.55 13.60
CA TRP A 52 9.45 0.17 12.25
C TRP A 52 9.17 -1.33 12.14
N TYR A 53 8.16 -1.67 11.34
CA TYR A 53 7.70 -3.02 11.07
C TYR A 53 7.41 -3.20 9.60
N GLU A 54 7.66 -4.39 9.07
CA GLU A 54 7.30 -4.70 7.69
C GLU A 54 5.78 -4.83 7.57
N VAL A 55 5.17 -4.16 6.59
CA VAL A 55 3.71 -4.15 6.42
C VAL A 55 3.16 -5.54 6.15
N ALA A 56 3.88 -6.36 5.37
CA ALA A 56 3.47 -7.73 5.07
C ALA A 56 3.40 -8.61 6.33
N GLU A 57 4.41 -8.52 7.22
CA GLU A 57 4.43 -9.24 8.51
C GLU A 57 3.29 -8.78 9.42
N LEU A 58 3.02 -7.47 9.45
CA LEU A 58 1.93 -6.89 10.23
C LEU A 58 0.55 -7.35 9.72
N CYS A 59 0.35 -7.38 8.39
CA CYS A 59 -0.86 -7.91 7.77
C CYS A 59 -1.08 -9.38 8.15
N GLN A 60 -0.03 -10.20 8.10
CA GLN A 60 -0.09 -11.61 8.52
C GLN A 60 -0.44 -11.73 10.01
N THR A 61 0.25 -10.97 10.87
CA THR A 61 -0.02 -10.97 12.32
C THR A 61 -1.46 -10.56 12.64
N ALA A 62 -1.97 -9.56 11.91
CA ALA A 62 -3.33 -9.05 12.06
C ALA A 62 -4.40 -9.93 11.39
N SER A 63 -4.01 -10.99 10.68
CA SER A 63 -4.90 -11.80 9.82
C SER A 63 -5.68 -10.95 8.81
N VAL A 64 -5.02 -9.94 8.23
CA VAL A 64 -5.56 -9.02 7.24
C VAL A 64 -4.92 -9.27 5.89
N ALA A 65 -5.72 -9.30 4.83
CA ALA A 65 -5.21 -9.36 3.46
C ALA A 65 -4.46 -8.06 3.13
N GLN A 66 -3.27 -8.20 2.55
CA GLN A 66 -2.52 -7.04 2.05
C GLN A 66 -3.30 -6.41 0.88
N PRO A 67 -3.46 -5.07 0.84
CA PRO A 67 -4.12 -4.41 -0.28
C PRO A 67 -3.41 -4.73 -1.60
N ALA A 68 -4.18 -5.04 -2.65
CA ALA A 68 -3.63 -5.30 -3.98
C ALA A 68 -2.83 -4.11 -4.53
N THR A 69 -3.12 -2.90 -4.05
CA THR A 69 -2.40 -1.66 -4.37
C THR A 69 -1.06 -1.51 -3.65
N LEU A 70 -0.65 -2.48 -2.81
CA LEU A 70 0.63 -2.49 -2.11
C LEU A 70 1.39 -3.80 -2.41
N PRO A 71 2.06 -3.91 -3.56
CA PRO A 71 2.89 -5.06 -3.90
C PRO A 71 3.97 -5.30 -2.83
N PHE A 72 4.24 -6.57 -2.58
CA PHE A 72 5.27 -7.00 -1.62
C PHE A 72 6.65 -6.44 -1.98
N GLU A 73 6.89 -6.31 -3.28
CA GLU A 73 8.11 -5.78 -3.87
C GLU A 73 8.41 -4.34 -3.45
N LEU A 74 7.47 -3.58 -2.90
CA LEU A 74 7.75 -2.22 -2.41
C LEU A 74 8.70 -2.19 -1.21
N GLY A 75 8.83 -3.29 -0.47
CA GLY A 75 9.58 -3.31 0.80
C GLY A 75 9.04 -2.24 1.74
N LEU A 76 7.74 -2.30 2.02
CA LEU A 76 7.01 -1.26 2.74
C LEU A 76 7.11 -1.50 4.24
N PHE A 77 7.60 -0.49 4.95
CA PHE A 77 7.67 -0.43 6.40
C PHE A 77 6.65 0.56 6.94
N VAL A 78 6.19 0.31 8.16
CA VAL A 78 5.25 1.17 8.87
C VAL A 78 5.70 1.39 10.31
N THR A 79 5.46 2.58 10.83
CA THR A 79 5.54 2.90 12.25
C THR A 79 4.40 3.81 12.65
N TRP A 80 4.10 3.88 13.95
CA TRP A 80 3.19 4.88 14.48
C TRP A 80 3.91 5.76 15.49
N LEU A 81 3.53 7.03 15.50
CA LEU A 81 4.06 8.08 16.34
C LEU A 81 2.91 8.74 17.08
N GLU A 82 3.19 9.21 18.29
CA GLU A 82 2.31 10.15 18.95
C GLU A 82 2.20 11.42 18.10
N HIS A 83 0.99 11.93 17.94
CA HIS A 83 0.81 13.17 17.21
C HIS A 83 1.41 14.33 18.03
N PRO A 84 2.16 15.28 17.43
CA PRO A 84 2.82 16.36 18.18
C PRO A 84 1.82 17.36 18.78
N TYR A 85 0.57 17.37 18.30
CA TYR A 85 -0.50 18.14 18.92
C TYR A 85 -0.92 17.47 20.24
N PRO A 86 -1.25 18.23 21.30
CA PRO A 86 -1.57 17.70 22.64
C PRO A 86 -2.93 16.99 22.73
N ASP A 87 -3.43 16.44 21.63
CA ASP A 87 -4.59 15.57 21.63
C ASP A 87 -4.14 14.10 21.69
N PRO A 88 -4.30 13.42 22.84
CA PRO A 88 -3.96 12.00 22.99
C PRO A 88 -4.87 11.09 22.15
N GLY A 89 -5.92 11.63 21.55
CA GLY A 89 -6.79 10.96 20.59
C GLY A 89 -6.20 10.85 19.18
N LEU A 90 -5.02 11.41 18.89
CA LEU A 90 -4.43 11.39 17.56
C LEU A 90 -3.12 10.59 17.52
N ALA A 91 -2.91 9.88 16.41
CA ALA A 91 -1.64 9.25 16.07
C ALA A 91 -1.27 9.53 14.62
N ALA A 92 0.02 9.59 14.34
CA ALA A 92 0.55 9.64 12.99
C ALA A 92 1.10 8.26 12.62
N VAL A 93 0.59 7.67 11.55
CA VAL A 93 1.11 6.43 10.98
C VAL A 93 1.95 6.76 9.77
N VAL A 94 3.22 6.39 9.80
CA VAL A 94 4.18 6.66 8.73
C VAL A 94 4.47 5.37 7.99
N PHE A 95 4.29 5.42 6.67
CA PHE A 95 4.70 4.36 5.74
C PHE A 95 5.94 4.81 4.99
N PHE A 96 6.88 3.90 4.79
CA PHE A 96 8.13 4.14 4.06
C PHE A 96 8.46 2.94 3.18
N SER A 97 8.66 3.17 1.88
CA SER A 97 9.18 2.18 0.95
C SER A 97 10.69 2.33 0.87
N GLN A 98 11.42 1.35 1.40
CA GLN A 98 12.88 1.37 1.35
C GLN A 98 13.39 1.28 -0.10
N ARG A 99 12.65 0.61 -0.97
CA ARG A 99 13.03 0.44 -2.38
C ARG A 99 12.93 1.73 -3.19
N THR A 100 11.87 2.50 -2.99
CA THR A 100 11.59 3.70 -3.80
C THR A 100 11.98 5.00 -3.10
N GLY A 101 12.23 4.96 -1.79
CA GLY A 101 12.43 6.16 -0.96
C GLY A 101 11.14 6.95 -0.70
N TRP A 102 10.00 6.48 -1.22
CA TRP A 102 8.71 7.11 -1.01
C TRP A 102 8.22 6.92 0.43
N SER A 103 7.54 7.93 0.96
CA SER A 103 6.88 7.86 2.25
C SER A 103 5.50 8.51 2.21
N SER A 104 4.60 8.03 3.06
CA SER A 104 3.29 8.64 3.31
C SER A 104 2.99 8.69 4.80
N VAL A 105 2.21 9.68 5.21
CA VAL A 105 1.74 9.82 6.58
C VAL A 105 0.21 9.84 6.58
N VAL A 106 -0.38 8.98 7.40
CA VAL A 106 -1.82 8.93 7.64
C VAL A 106 -2.05 9.37 9.08
N LEU A 107 -2.88 10.39 9.27
CA LEU A 107 -3.35 10.79 10.58
C LEU A 107 -4.60 9.97 10.93
N CYS A 108 -4.63 9.37 12.11
CA CYS A 108 -5.78 8.59 12.54
C CYS A 108 -6.15 8.88 14.00
N GLY A 109 -7.45 8.74 14.28
CA GLY A 109 -7.99 8.81 15.63
C GLY A 109 -7.72 7.51 16.38
N ARG A 110 -7.23 7.62 17.62
CA ARG A 110 -7.15 6.52 18.59
C ARG A 110 -8.53 6.37 19.22
N VAL A 111 -9.25 5.31 18.86
CA VAL A 111 -10.46 4.91 19.58
C VAL A 111 -10.01 4.40 20.95
N ARG A 112 -10.46 5.06 22.03
CA ARG A 112 -10.21 4.66 23.42
C ARG A 112 -10.99 3.41 23.78
#